data_AF-A0A6P2G729-F1
#
_entry.id   AF-A0A6P2G729-F1
#
_cell.length_a   1.000
_cell.length_b   1.000
_cell.length_c   1.000
_cell.angle_alpha   90.00
_cell.angle_beta   90.00
_cell.angle_gamma   90.00
#
_symmetry.space_group_name_H-M   'P 1'
#
loop_
_entity.id
_entity.type
_entity.pdbx_description
1 polymer ?
#
loop_
_entity_poly.entity_id
_entity_poly.type
_entity_poly.pdbx_seq_one_letter_code
_entity_poly.pdbx_strand_id
1 'polypeptide(L)'
;MFMGGLDYLDLNFSSVDNGIISFASLFGFDASNDNFDLIEQNKRLRGEVGFLNEFFVIGDDPGGNYYALAKFDDVHKVLYWDRAHLHVVDTAKPDFAEVAECGNLYSVADGFSVFLDKIVAGTKHMQFIPLEDWPG
;
A
#
# COMPACT_ATOMS: atom_id res chain seq x y z
N MET A 1 -0.51 -0.11 -12.45
CA MET A 1 -1.73 0.72 -12.54
C MET A 1 -1.37 2.04 -11.89
N PHE A 2 -1.48 3.14 -12.63
CA PHE A 2 -1.17 4.48 -12.14
C PHE A 2 -2.47 5.29 -12.15
N MET A 3 -2.75 5.99 -11.06
CA MET A 3 -3.94 6.79 -10.84
C MET A 3 -3.43 8.24 -10.69
N GLY A 4 -3.81 9.17 -11.59
CA GLY A 4 -3.24 10.53 -11.65
C GLY A 4 -4.17 11.70 -11.26
N GLY A 5 -3.89 12.38 -10.15
CA GLY A 5 -4.29 13.79 -9.87
C GLY A 5 -5.69 14.01 -9.30
N LEU A 6 -5.87 13.75 -7.99
CA LEU A 6 -7.09 13.37 -7.23
C LEU A 6 -7.38 11.86 -7.24
N ASP A 7 -6.65 11.12 -8.07
CA ASP A 7 -6.85 9.71 -8.34
C ASP A 7 -6.16 8.81 -7.31
N TYR A 8 -6.82 8.59 -6.19
CA TYR A 8 -6.53 7.49 -5.29
C TYR A 8 -7.84 6.78 -4.94
N LEU A 9 -7.73 5.52 -4.61
CA LEU A 9 -8.85 4.68 -4.21
C LEU A 9 -8.88 4.65 -2.69
N ASP A 10 -9.94 5.18 -2.11
CA ASP A 10 -10.21 5.00 -0.70
C ASP A 10 -10.80 3.61 -0.45
N LEU A 11 -10.13 2.87 0.41
CA LEU A 11 -10.50 1.54 0.85
C LEU A 11 -11.02 1.63 2.28
N ASN A 12 -12.25 1.17 2.50
CA ASN A 12 -12.78 1.00 3.85
C ASN A 12 -11.91 0.02 4.64
N PHE A 13 -11.39 0.48 5.78
CA PHE A 13 -10.49 -0.29 6.62
C PHE A 13 -10.68 0.08 8.09
N SER A 14 -11.46 -0.71 8.82
CA SER A 14 -11.87 -0.39 10.20
C SER A 14 -10.76 -0.53 11.25
N SER A 15 -9.58 -1.02 10.89
CA SER A 15 -8.47 -1.19 11.83
C SER A 15 -7.68 0.11 12.05
N VAL A 16 -7.94 1.15 11.24
CA VAL A 16 -7.44 2.51 11.43
C VAL A 16 -8.55 3.43 11.95
N ASP A 17 -8.16 4.56 12.55
CA ASP A 17 -9.02 5.47 13.31
C ASP A 17 -10.11 6.17 12.48
N ASN A 18 -9.80 6.60 11.27
CA ASN A 18 -10.74 7.22 10.33
C ASN A 18 -11.53 6.18 9.50
N GLY A 19 -11.23 4.89 9.67
CA GLY A 19 -11.86 3.79 8.94
C GLY A 19 -11.51 3.69 7.46
N ILE A 20 -10.50 4.43 6.97
CA ILE A 20 -10.17 4.54 5.54
C ILE A 20 -8.65 4.58 5.34
N ILE A 21 -8.17 3.81 4.36
CA ILE A 21 -6.81 3.92 3.84
C ILE A 21 -6.86 4.21 2.35
N SER A 22 -5.89 4.95 1.83
CA SER A 22 -5.83 5.32 0.42
C SER A 22 -4.89 4.40 -0.36
N PHE A 23 -5.18 4.17 -1.63
CA PHE A 23 -4.35 3.40 -2.55
C PHE A 23 -4.12 4.21 -3.83
N ALA A 24 -2.86 4.42 -4.22
CA ALA A 24 -2.51 5.20 -5.40
C ALA A 24 -1.95 4.30 -6.52
N SER A 25 -0.93 3.50 -6.22
CA SER A 25 -0.23 2.76 -7.27
C SER A 25 0.29 1.39 -6.84
N LEU A 26 0.48 0.53 -7.84
CA LEU A 26 1.35 -0.64 -7.74
C LEU A 26 2.66 -0.34 -8.47
N PHE A 27 3.77 -0.74 -7.87
CA PHE A 27 5.10 -0.59 -8.45
C PHE A 27 5.33 -1.60 -9.58
N GLY A 28 5.98 -1.12 -10.64
CA GLY A 28 6.36 -1.91 -11.81
C GLY A 28 7.74 -2.52 -11.64
N PHE A 29 7.99 -3.62 -12.34
CA PHE A 29 9.34 -4.19 -12.44
C PHE A 29 10.11 -3.49 -13.57
N ASP A 30 11.28 -2.94 -13.26
CA ASP A 30 12.14 -2.21 -14.20
C ASP A 30 11.42 -0.99 -14.80
N ALA A 31 10.70 -0.25 -13.94
CA ALA A 31 10.00 0.95 -14.34
C ALA A 31 11.01 2.07 -14.61
N SER A 32 10.82 2.84 -15.68
CA SER A 32 11.72 3.95 -16.02
C SER A 32 11.71 5.11 -15.01
N ASN A 33 10.71 5.14 -14.12
CA ASN A 33 10.62 6.10 -13.03
C ASN A 33 10.87 5.37 -11.71
N ASP A 34 12.02 5.64 -11.09
CA ASP A 34 12.44 5.03 -9.83
C ASP A 34 11.43 5.18 -8.69
N ASN A 35 10.55 6.19 -8.75
CA ASN A 35 9.50 6.36 -7.75
C ASN A 35 8.42 5.26 -7.81
N PHE A 36 8.28 4.60 -8.96
CA PHE A 36 7.34 3.50 -9.18
C PHE A 36 8.07 2.20 -9.54
N ASP A 37 9.39 2.16 -9.43
CA ASP A 37 10.17 0.94 -9.66
C ASP A 37 10.27 0.11 -8.39
N LEU A 38 9.88 -1.15 -8.52
CA LEU A 38 9.80 -2.10 -7.44
C LEU A 38 11.17 -2.38 -6.81
N ILE A 39 12.23 -2.45 -7.61
CA ILE A 39 13.58 -2.75 -7.14
C ILE A 39 14.14 -1.53 -6.38
N GLU A 40 14.03 -0.34 -6.96
CA GLU A 40 14.55 0.89 -6.36
C GLU A 40 13.83 1.25 -5.06
N GLN A 41 12.51 1.10 -5.00
CA GLN A 41 11.75 1.34 -3.76
C GLN A 41 12.17 0.39 -2.64
N ASN A 42 12.28 -0.92 -2.93
CA ASN A 42 12.70 -1.88 -1.92
C ASN A 42 14.16 -1.69 -1.49
N LYS A 43 15.07 -1.25 -2.38
CA LYS A 43 16.44 -0.89 -1.97
C LYS A 43 16.46 0.28 -0.98
N ARG A 44 15.64 1.30 -1.21
CA ARG A 44 15.55 2.50 -0.36
C ARG A 44 14.99 2.17 1.02
N LEU A 45 13.95 1.35 1.08
CA LEU A 45 13.16 1.12 2.31
C LEU A 45 13.64 -0.07 3.15
N ARG A 46 14.44 -0.98 2.59
CA ARG A 46 14.89 -2.20 3.29
C ARG A 46 15.50 -1.95 4.67
N GLY A 47 16.18 -0.82 4.87
CA GLY A 47 16.81 -0.48 6.14
C GLY A 47 15.82 -0.20 7.26
N GLU A 48 14.62 0.31 6.94
CA GLU A 48 13.61 0.72 7.92
C GLU A 48 12.84 -0.48 8.51
N VAL A 49 12.70 -1.55 7.72
CA VAL A 49 11.92 -2.76 8.05
C VAL A 49 12.79 -4.01 8.17
N GLY A 50 14.10 -3.84 8.43
CA GLY A 50 15.07 -4.93 8.46
C GLY A 50 14.81 -6.02 9.51
N PHE A 51 13.85 -5.80 10.43
CA PHE A 51 13.38 -6.77 11.42
C PHE A 51 12.30 -7.72 10.87
N LEU A 52 11.65 -7.38 9.75
CA LEU A 52 10.65 -8.22 9.10
C LEU A 52 11.31 -9.12 8.06
N ASN A 53 11.13 -10.44 8.22
CA ASN A 53 11.58 -11.41 7.24
C ASN A 53 10.60 -11.47 6.07
N GLU A 54 11.11 -11.65 4.85
CA GLU A 54 10.30 -11.78 3.63
C GLU A 54 9.33 -10.61 3.42
N PHE A 55 9.77 -9.38 3.74
CA PHE A 55 9.01 -8.15 3.53
C PHE A 55 9.38 -7.48 2.21
N PHE A 56 8.38 -7.04 1.45
CA PHE A 56 8.57 -6.50 0.12
C PHE A 56 7.49 -5.48 -0.22
N VAL A 57 7.87 -4.22 -0.41
CA VAL A 57 6.94 -3.15 -0.80
C VAL A 57 6.49 -3.35 -2.24
N ILE A 58 5.19 -3.21 -2.50
CA ILE A 58 4.54 -3.46 -3.79
C ILE A 58 3.80 -2.25 -4.36
N GLY A 59 3.63 -1.18 -3.57
CA GLY A 59 2.85 -0.01 -3.97
C GLY A 59 2.75 1.01 -2.84
N ASP A 60 2.01 2.08 -3.10
CA ASP A 60 1.93 3.25 -2.23
C ASP A 60 0.52 3.86 -2.14
N ASP A 61 0.38 4.75 -1.16
CA ASP A 61 -0.66 5.75 -1.10
C ASP A 61 -0.10 7.15 -1.46
N PRO A 62 -0.94 8.17 -1.65
CA PRO A 62 -0.48 9.53 -1.93
C PRO A 62 0.26 10.22 -0.75
N GLY A 63 0.15 9.66 0.46
CA GLY A 63 0.70 10.20 1.70
C GLY A 63 2.12 9.73 2.01
N GLY A 64 2.70 8.85 1.18
CA GLY A 64 4.01 8.26 1.40
C GLY A 64 4.00 7.04 2.33
N ASN A 65 2.82 6.43 2.52
CA ASN A 65 2.64 5.13 3.13
C ASN A 65 2.67 4.04 2.06
N TYR A 66 2.98 2.81 2.47
CA TYR A 66 3.28 1.74 1.53
C TYR A 66 2.38 0.52 1.73
N TYR A 67 2.14 -0.20 0.64
CA TYR A 67 1.61 -1.55 0.68
C TYR A 67 2.78 -2.53 0.52
N ALA A 68 2.80 -3.59 1.32
CA ALA A 68 3.88 -4.57 1.28
C ALA A 68 3.38 -6.01 1.38
N LEU A 69 4.02 -6.92 0.67
CA LEU A 69 3.91 -8.36 0.90
C LEU A 69 4.81 -8.75 2.05
N ALA A 70 4.28 -9.56 2.95
CA ALA A 70 5.05 -10.18 4.01
C ALA A 70 4.51 -11.55 4.37
N LYS A 71 5.39 -12.44 4.82
CA LYS A 71 5.02 -13.80 5.23
C LYS A 71 4.80 -13.86 6.74
N PHE A 72 3.66 -14.42 7.15
CA PHE A 72 3.26 -14.60 8.55
C PHE A 72 2.64 -15.98 8.76
N ASP A 73 3.18 -16.76 9.70
CA ASP A 73 2.67 -18.10 10.05
C ASP A 73 2.37 -18.97 8.81
N ASP A 74 3.29 -18.95 7.85
CA ASP A 74 3.22 -19.62 6.55
C ASP A 74 2.20 -19.08 5.53
N VAL A 75 1.55 -17.95 5.84
CA VAL A 75 0.62 -17.24 4.95
C VAL A 75 1.24 -15.94 4.46
N HIS A 76 1.21 -15.69 3.15
CA HIS A 76 1.57 -14.37 2.61
C HIS A 76 0.39 -13.42 2.78
N LYS A 77 0.65 -12.27 3.41
CA LYS A 77 -0.32 -11.20 3.60
C LYS A 77 0.12 -9.95 2.86
N VAL A 78 -0.83 -9.10 2.52
CA VAL A 78 -0.57 -7.71 2.15
C VAL A 78 -0.80 -6.86 3.38
N LEU A 79 0.18 -6.03 3.69
CA LEU A 79 0.14 -5.06 4.78
C LEU A 79 0.03 -3.65 4.21
N TYR A 80 -0.65 -2.79 4.94
CA TYR A 80 -0.53 -1.34 4.84
C TYR A 80 0.43 -0.87 5.93
N TRP A 81 1.45 -0.12 5.53
CA TRP A 81 2.51 0.39 6.39
C TRP A 81 2.32 1.90 6.56
N ASP A 82 1.77 2.29 7.71
CA ASP A 82 1.50 3.67 8.12
C ASP A 82 2.78 4.34 8.63
N ARG A 83 3.66 4.67 7.69
CA ARG A 83 4.97 5.29 7.94
C ARG A 83 4.84 6.75 8.38
N ALA A 84 3.79 7.43 7.91
CA ALA A 84 3.53 8.84 8.24
C ALA A 84 2.85 9.03 9.61
N HIS A 85 2.61 7.94 10.36
CA HIS A 85 2.01 7.96 11.69
C HIS A 85 0.63 8.64 11.69
N LEU A 86 -0.15 8.40 10.63
CA LEU A 86 -1.46 9.03 10.46
C LEU A 86 -2.51 8.40 11.38
N HIS A 87 -2.33 7.13 11.79
CA HIS A 87 -3.34 6.35 12.50
C HIS A 87 -2.90 5.91 13.91
N VAL A 88 -2.27 6.81 14.68
CA VAL A 88 -1.66 6.50 16.01
C VAL A 88 -2.61 6.74 17.20
N VAL A 89 -3.92 6.79 16.97
CA VAL A 89 -4.91 7.03 18.05
C VAL A 89 -5.27 5.71 18.76
N ASP A 90 -5.63 5.76 20.06
CA ASP A 90 -5.96 4.60 20.94
C ASP A 90 -6.93 3.53 20.38
N THR A 91 -7.66 3.84 19.30
CA THR A 91 -8.61 2.91 18.68
C THR A 91 -7.99 2.04 17.57
N ALA A 92 -6.82 2.44 17.05
CA ALA A 92 -6.11 1.69 16.02
C ALA A 92 -5.59 0.36 16.58
N LYS A 93 -5.68 -0.70 15.77
CA LYS A 93 -5.26 -2.06 16.15
C LYS A 93 -4.28 -2.59 15.12
N PRO A 94 -3.01 -2.20 15.20
CA PRO A 94 -2.01 -2.68 14.27
C PRO A 94 -1.73 -4.17 14.51
N ASP A 95 -1.50 -4.90 13.42
CA ASP A 95 -1.01 -6.28 13.49
C ASP A 95 0.47 -6.29 13.92
N PHE A 96 1.20 -5.24 13.57
CA PHE A 96 2.56 -4.96 14.06
C PHE A 96 2.65 -3.54 14.56
N ALA A 97 2.82 -3.41 15.87
CA ALA A 97 3.17 -2.13 16.48
C ALA A 97 4.53 -1.66 15.94
N GLU A 98 4.67 -0.35 15.80
CA GLU A 98 5.91 0.28 15.34
C GLU A 98 7.15 -0.23 16.10
N VAL A 99 8.27 -0.27 15.38
CA VAL A 99 9.60 -0.52 15.96
C VAL A 99 10.52 0.58 15.47
N ALA A 100 11.18 1.28 16.39
CA ALA A 100 12.14 2.34 16.06
C ALA A 100 11.57 3.41 15.09
N GLU A 101 10.36 3.92 15.40
CA GLU A 101 9.68 4.98 14.66
C GLU A 101 9.34 4.64 13.19
N CYS A 102 9.43 3.36 12.79
CA CYS A 102 9.15 2.95 11.42
C CYS A 102 7.67 3.13 11.02
N GLY A 103 6.77 3.28 11.99
CA GLY A 103 5.33 3.29 11.75
C GLY A 103 4.70 1.90 11.91
N ASN A 104 3.38 1.91 12.09
CA ASN A 104 2.58 0.71 12.34
C ASN A 104 2.30 -0.06 11.03
N LEU A 105 2.12 -1.38 11.12
CA LEU A 105 1.67 -2.20 9.99
C LEU A 105 0.34 -2.90 10.28
N TYR A 106 -0.53 -2.91 9.28
CA TYR A 106 -1.88 -3.44 9.34
C TYR A 106 -2.12 -4.44 8.21
N SER A 107 -2.65 -5.61 8.50
CA SER A 107 -2.99 -6.64 7.52
C SER A 107 -4.26 -6.25 6.76
N VAL A 108 -4.13 -6.00 5.45
CA VAL A 108 -5.26 -5.58 4.59
C VAL A 108 -5.84 -6.74 3.77
N ALA A 109 -5.07 -7.80 3.52
CA ALA A 109 -5.53 -8.97 2.78
C ALA A 109 -4.66 -10.21 3.01
N ASP A 110 -5.27 -11.39 2.95
CA ASP A 110 -4.58 -12.68 2.90
C ASP A 110 -4.13 -12.98 1.46
N GLY A 111 -3.02 -12.36 1.07
CA GLY A 111 -2.34 -12.59 -0.20
C GLY A 111 -2.65 -11.56 -1.28
N PHE A 112 -1.75 -11.49 -2.27
CA PHE A 112 -1.78 -10.48 -3.31
C PHE A 112 -3.05 -10.53 -4.17
N SER A 113 -3.56 -11.72 -4.49
CA SER A 113 -4.77 -11.88 -5.31
C SER A 113 -6.00 -11.27 -4.64
N VAL A 114 -6.18 -11.52 -3.33
CA VAL A 114 -7.30 -10.96 -2.56
C VAL A 114 -7.19 -9.43 -2.48
N PHE A 115 -5.98 -8.91 -2.36
CA PHE A 115 -5.73 -7.48 -2.40
C PHE A 115 -6.06 -6.86 -3.77
N LEU A 116 -5.66 -7.51 -4.86
CA LEU A 116 -5.96 -7.05 -6.21
C LEU A 116 -7.48 -7.06 -6.46
N ASP A 117 -8.20 -8.08 -5.99
CA ASP A 117 -9.66 -8.12 -6.09
C ASP A 117 -10.33 -6.95 -5.36
N LYS A 118 -9.80 -6.54 -4.20
CA LYS A 118 -10.27 -5.34 -3.47
C LYS A 118 -10.06 -4.06 -4.28
N ILE A 119 -8.87 -3.89 -4.87
CA ILE A 119 -8.57 -2.74 -5.73
C ILE A 119 -9.53 -2.72 -6.92
N VAL A 120 -9.63 -3.83 -7.66
CA VAL A 120 -10.51 -3.94 -8.82
C VAL A 120 -11.97 -3.70 -8.45
N ALA A 121 -12.43 -4.19 -7.30
CA ALA A 121 -13.77 -3.94 -6.82
C ALA A 121 -14.01 -2.44 -6.55
N GLY A 122 -13.04 -1.76 -5.94
CA GLY A 122 -13.11 -0.33 -5.65
C GLY A 122 -13.10 0.55 -6.91
N THR A 123 -12.45 0.10 -8.00
CA THR A 123 -12.41 0.85 -9.26
C THR A 123 -13.63 0.62 -10.17
N LYS A 124 -14.56 -0.30 -9.83
CA LYS A 124 -15.73 -0.61 -10.67
C LYS A 124 -16.65 0.59 -10.98
N HIS A 125 -16.61 1.61 -10.13
CA HIS A 125 -17.41 2.83 -10.30
C HIS A 125 -16.60 4.01 -10.84
N MET A 126 -15.28 3.84 -11.02
CA MET A 126 -14.46 4.85 -11.67
C MET A 126 -14.79 4.86 -13.16
N GLN A 127 -15.04 6.05 -13.70
CA GLN A 127 -15.24 6.21 -15.13
C GLN A 127 -13.90 5.97 -15.81
N PHE A 128 -13.81 4.92 -16.64
CA PHE A 128 -12.67 4.76 -17.53
C PHE A 128 -12.72 5.90 -18.54
N ILE A 129 -11.73 6.81 -18.48
CA ILE A 129 -11.51 7.77 -19.55
C ILE A 129 -10.92 6.97 -20.73
N PRO A 130 -11.58 6.92 -21.89
CA PRO A 130 -11.00 6.30 -23.09
C PRO A 130 -9.62 6.88 -23.36
N LEU A 131 -8.68 6.06 -23.85
CA LEU A 131 -7.30 6.50 -24.15
C LEU A 131 -7.28 7.72 -25.09
N GLU A 132 -8.27 7.82 -25.97
CA GLU A 132 -8.50 8.90 -26.93
C GLU A 132 -8.90 10.23 -26.28
N ASP A 133 -9.41 10.19 -25.05
CA ASP A 133 -9.81 11.35 -24.26
C ASP A 133 -8.79 11.70 -23.15
N TRP A 134 -7.62 11.04 -23.13
CA TRP A 134 -6.57 11.29 -22.13
C TRP A 134 -5.84 12.62 -22.43
N PRO A 135 -5.85 13.61 -21.50
CA PRO A 135 -5.45 14.99 -21.80
C PRO A 135 -3.94 15.23 -22.02
N GLY A 136 -3.07 14.23 -21.80
CA GLY A 136 -1.64 14.31 -22.13
C GLY A 136 -0.84 15.25 -21.24
#